data_AF-A0A3C1KSF4-F1
#
_entry.id   AF-A0A3C1KSF4-F1
#
_cell.length_a   1.000
_cell.length_b   1.000
_cell.length_c   1.000
_cell.angle_alpha   90.00
_cell.angle_beta   90.00
_cell.angle_gamma   90.00
#
_symmetry.space_group_name_H-M   'P 1'
#
loop_
_entity.id
_entity.type
_entity.pdbx_description
1 polymer ?
#
loop_
_entity_poly.entity_id
_entity_poly.type
_entity_poly.pdbx_seq_one_letter_code
_entity_poly.pdbx_strand_id
1 'polypeptide(L)'
;FIAARQADRVGLIVFGDKAYIQLPFTRDLATASQLVDLMAVAMAGPQTALGDAIGLAIHAFESSTLEERILILLTDGNDTASRMTPINAAAIAARNELEIYTIGIGDPQATGEDRVDFGLLAEIAERTGGEFFNAEDESALAAVYQRIDEATAAEVKTESWRPRYSLVAWPAGAALLLGVMALTFLLFNRQRHSA
;
A
#
# COMPACT_ATOMS: atom_id res chain seq x y z
N PHE A 1 -12.32 1.69 5.05
CA PHE A 1 -10.98 2.13 4.61
C PHE A 1 -10.36 1.14 3.63
N ILE A 2 -9.91 -0.04 4.09
CA ILE A 2 -9.14 -1.00 3.28
C ILE A 2 -9.89 -1.45 2.01
N ALA A 3 -11.20 -1.74 2.09
CA ALA A 3 -12.00 -2.21 0.95
C ALA A 3 -12.13 -1.21 -0.23
N ALA A 4 -11.86 0.09 -0.03
CA ALA A 4 -11.96 1.10 -1.08
C ALA A 4 -10.71 1.15 -2.00
N ARG A 5 -9.63 0.46 -1.63
CA ARG A 5 -8.28 0.61 -2.21
C ARG A 5 -7.90 -0.49 -3.20
N GLN A 6 -8.80 -0.84 -4.11
CA GLN A 6 -8.70 -2.04 -4.98
C GLN A 6 -7.44 -2.12 -5.86
N ALA A 7 -6.75 -1.00 -6.11
CA ALA A 7 -5.50 -0.95 -6.86
C ALA A 7 -4.23 -1.03 -5.99
N ASP A 8 -4.36 -0.72 -4.69
CA ASP A 8 -3.22 -0.46 -3.81
C ASP A 8 -2.73 -1.75 -3.15
N ARG A 9 -1.49 -1.70 -2.66
CA ARG A 9 -0.96 -2.75 -1.79
C ARG A 9 -0.93 -2.22 -0.36
N VAL A 10 -1.56 -2.95 0.55
CA VAL A 10 -1.60 -2.61 1.97
C VAL A 10 -0.72 -3.56 2.76
N GLY A 11 0.01 -3.01 3.72
CA GLY A 11 0.75 -3.77 4.73
C GLY A 11 0.27 -3.38 6.13
N LEU A 12 0.54 -4.24 7.11
CA LEU A 12 0.22 -4.00 8.51
C LEU A 12 1.45 -4.27 9.37
N ILE A 13 1.88 -3.24 10.10
CA ILE A 13 2.91 -3.34 11.14
C ILE A 13 2.21 -3.10 12.47
N VAL A 14 2.60 -3.91 13.45
CA VAL A 14 2.12 -3.79 14.82
C VAL A 14 3.33 -3.56 15.69
N PHE A 15 3.20 -2.65 16.64
CA PHE A 15 4.28 -2.29 17.54
C PHE A 15 3.78 -2.15 18.97
N GLY A 16 4.69 -2.46 19.89
CA GLY A 16 4.52 -2.32 21.32
C GLY A 16 5.90 -2.40 21.98
N ASP A 17 6.19 -3.50 22.68
CA ASP A 17 7.55 -3.78 23.18
C ASP A 17 8.58 -3.91 22.04
N LYS A 18 8.11 -4.36 20.86
CA LYS A 18 8.86 -4.46 19.61
C LYS A 18 7.93 -4.20 18.43
N ALA A 19 8.49 -3.81 17.29
CA ALA A 19 7.76 -3.73 16.03
C ALA A 19 7.88 -5.02 15.21
N TYR A 20 6.77 -5.46 14.60
CA TYR A 20 6.72 -6.63 13.72
C TYR A 20 5.74 -6.45 12.57
N ILE A 21 6.06 -7.07 11.42
CA ILE A 21 5.18 -7.11 10.25
C ILE A 21 4.10 -8.16 10.51
N GLN A 22 2.86 -7.74 10.69
CA GLN A 22 1.70 -8.62 10.82
C GLN A 22 1.17 -9.05 9.44
N LEU A 23 1.27 -8.16 8.45
CA LEU A 23 0.88 -8.41 7.08
C LEU A 23 1.88 -7.75 6.12
N PRO A 24 2.61 -8.53 5.31
CA PRO A 24 3.38 -7.99 4.19
C PRO A 24 2.45 -7.32 3.16
N PHE A 25 3.00 -6.46 2.30
CA PHE A 25 2.22 -5.80 1.25
C PHE A 25 1.40 -6.79 0.41
N THR A 26 0.08 -6.64 0.45
CA THR A 26 -0.89 -7.49 -0.26
C THR A 26 -1.97 -6.66 -0.93
N ARG A 27 -2.56 -7.22 -1.99
CA ARG A 27 -3.80 -6.70 -2.62
C ARG A 27 -5.06 -7.35 -2.04
N ASP A 28 -4.91 -8.32 -1.14
CA ASP A 28 -6.04 -8.96 -0.46
C ASP A 28 -6.54 -8.08 0.70
N LEU A 29 -7.37 -7.12 0.32
CA LEU A 29 -8.01 -6.16 1.20
C LEU A 29 -8.98 -6.82 2.20
N ALA A 30 -9.54 -7.99 1.86
CA ALA A 30 -10.45 -8.71 2.73
C ALA A 30 -9.68 -9.32 3.91
N THR A 31 -8.57 -10.01 3.62
CA THR A 31 -7.67 -10.54 4.64
C THR A 31 -7.07 -9.42 5.50
N ALA A 32 -6.66 -8.31 4.89
CA ALA A 32 -6.15 -7.16 5.63
C ALA A 32 -7.20 -6.56 6.59
N SER A 33 -8.46 -6.41 6.15
CA SER A 33 -9.54 -5.94 7.02
C SER A 33 -9.79 -6.87 8.20
N GLN A 34 -9.85 -8.18 7.94
CA GLN A 34 -10.06 -9.17 9.01
C GLN A 34 -8.94 -9.15 10.05
N LEU A 35 -7.68 -8.97 9.61
CA LEU A 35 -6.56 -8.87 10.54
C LEU A 35 -6.61 -7.61 11.39
N VAL A 36 -7.04 -6.48 10.82
CA VAL A 36 -7.26 -5.25 11.58
C VAL A 36 -8.38 -5.44 12.60
N ASP A 37 -9.49 -6.07 12.23
CA ASP A 37 -10.63 -6.31 13.13
C ASP A 37 -10.28 -7.25 14.31
N LEU A 38 -9.28 -8.11 14.14
CA LEU A 38 -8.78 -9.00 15.18
C LEU A 38 -7.78 -8.32 16.13
N MET A 39 -7.32 -7.11 15.80
CA MET A 39 -6.36 -6.39 16.64
C MET A 39 -7.04 -5.85 17.90
N ALA A 40 -6.38 -6.07 19.02
CA ALA A 40 -6.81 -5.56 20.32
C ALA A 40 -5.73 -4.61 20.87
N VAL A 41 -6.17 -3.64 21.66
CA VAL A 41 -5.28 -2.73 22.40
C VAL A 41 -4.29 -3.54 23.23
N ALA A 42 -3.02 -3.10 23.28
CA ALA A 42 -1.93 -3.75 24.00
C ALA A 42 -1.57 -5.18 23.56
N MET A 43 -2.02 -5.65 22.38
CA MET A 43 -1.64 -6.96 21.84
C MET A 43 -0.12 -7.13 21.66
N ALA A 44 0.60 -6.02 21.42
CA ALA A 44 2.04 -6.00 21.20
C ALA A 44 2.88 -5.69 22.46
N GLY A 45 2.23 -5.65 23.62
CA GLY A 45 2.86 -5.30 24.90
C GLY A 45 2.44 -3.91 25.41
N PRO A 46 2.82 -3.56 26.65
CA PRO A 46 2.46 -2.29 27.29
C PRO A 46 3.36 -1.12 26.87
N GLN A 47 4.51 -1.38 26.25
CA GLN A 47 5.40 -0.32 25.76
C GLN A 47 5.06 0.07 24.33
N THR A 48 5.73 1.11 23.83
CA THR A 48 5.55 1.62 22.47
C THR A 48 6.91 1.86 21.83
N ALA A 49 7.20 1.11 20.76
CA ALA A 49 8.42 1.22 19.97
C ALA A 49 8.15 1.96 18.65
N LEU A 50 7.81 3.24 18.75
CA LEU A 50 7.37 4.10 17.65
C LEU A 50 8.44 4.27 16.56
N GLY A 51 9.65 4.67 16.95
CA GLY A 51 10.76 4.88 16.02
C GLY A 51 11.22 3.58 15.35
N ASP A 52 11.20 2.46 16.07
CA ASP A 52 11.51 1.15 15.50
C ASP A 52 10.43 0.69 14.50
N ALA A 53 9.15 1.03 14.73
CA ALA A 53 8.06 0.78 13.79
C ALA A 53 8.23 1.57 12.49
N ILE A 54 8.60 2.84 12.57
CA ILE A 54 8.93 3.66 11.40
C ILE A 54 10.14 3.07 10.65
N GLY A 55 11.19 2.67 11.38
CA GLY A 55 12.35 1.99 10.80
C GLY A 55 11.97 0.71 10.04
N LEU A 56 11.08 -0.09 10.62
CA LEU A 56 10.57 -1.31 9.98
C LEU A 56 9.72 -1.01 8.74
N ALA A 57 8.92 0.06 8.78
CA ALA A 57 8.15 0.51 7.61
C ALA A 57 9.06 0.94 6.46
N ILE A 58 10.11 1.72 6.74
CA ILE A 58 11.12 2.10 5.74
C ILE A 58 11.71 0.86 5.09
N HIS A 59 12.15 -0.11 5.88
CA HIS A 59 12.71 -1.36 5.37
C HIS A 59 11.70 -2.17 4.53
N ALA A 60 10.44 -2.22 4.95
CA ALA A 60 9.39 -2.89 4.20
C ALA A 60 9.16 -2.22 2.83
N PHE A 61 9.14 -0.89 2.76
CA PHE A 61 9.00 -0.16 1.50
C PHE A 61 10.22 -0.30 0.59
N GLU A 62 11.45 -0.28 1.13
CA GLU A 62 12.68 -0.53 0.36
C GLU A 62 12.70 -1.91 -0.30
N SER A 63 12.11 -2.91 0.35
CA SER A 63 11.98 -4.27 -0.20
C SER A 63 10.89 -4.40 -1.27
N SER A 64 10.09 -3.36 -1.49
CA SER A 64 8.97 -3.32 -2.42
C SER A 64 9.30 -2.55 -3.70
N THR A 65 8.49 -2.73 -4.74
CA THR A 65 8.58 -1.95 -6.00
C THR A 65 7.55 -0.83 -6.04
N LEU A 66 7.14 -0.30 -4.88
CA LEU A 66 6.12 0.73 -4.77
C LEU A 66 6.74 2.11 -4.97
N GLU A 67 6.13 2.89 -5.86
CA GLU A 67 6.54 4.25 -6.21
C GLU A 67 6.03 5.25 -5.17
N GLU A 68 4.73 5.22 -4.87
CA GLU A 68 4.14 5.99 -3.77
C GLU A 68 4.26 5.26 -2.43
N ARG A 69 4.72 5.97 -1.40
CA ARG A 69 5.01 5.42 -0.08
C ARG A 69 4.35 6.25 1.01
N ILE A 70 3.29 5.70 1.56
CA ILE A 70 2.50 6.34 2.62
C ILE A 70 2.46 5.41 3.82
N LEU A 71 2.80 5.94 4.99
CA LEU A 71 2.65 5.28 6.28
C LEU A 71 1.59 6.02 7.10
N ILE A 72 0.59 5.27 7.57
CA ILE A 72 -0.36 5.76 8.56
C ILE A 72 0.04 5.18 9.91
N LEU A 73 0.38 6.05 10.85
CA LEU A 73 0.87 5.71 12.17
C LEU A 73 -0.18 6.03 13.22
N LEU A 74 -0.74 5.02 13.88
CA LEU A 74 -1.75 5.17 14.92
C LEU A 74 -1.14 4.78 16.27
N THR A 75 -1.22 5.66 17.28
CA THR A 75 -0.69 5.38 18.62
C THR A 75 -1.53 6.04 19.71
N ASP A 76 -1.68 5.35 20.85
CA ASP A 76 -2.34 5.81 22.07
C ASP A 76 -1.34 6.13 23.20
N GLY A 77 -0.04 5.98 22.93
CA GLY A 77 1.03 6.19 23.91
C GLY A 77 2.29 6.81 23.34
N ASN A 78 3.18 7.23 24.25
CA ASN A 78 4.50 7.78 23.91
C ASN A 78 5.51 6.70 23.62
N ASP A 79 6.52 7.06 22.82
CA ASP A 79 7.67 6.19 22.59
C ASP A 79 8.41 5.90 23.91
N THR A 80 8.49 4.62 24.27
CA THR A 80 9.05 4.14 25.55
C THR A 80 10.07 3.02 25.38
N ALA A 81 10.11 2.37 24.20
CA ALA A 81 10.94 1.19 23.97
C ALA A 81 11.82 1.27 22.72
N SER A 82 11.69 2.30 21.87
CA SER A 82 12.46 2.35 20.63
C SER A 82 13.96 2.46 20.86
N ARG A 83 14.72 1.74 20.05
CA ARG A 83 16.17 1.92 19.97
C ARG A 83 16.54 3.10 19.07
N MET A 84 15.76 3.32 18.02
CA MET A 84 15.85 4.49 17.17
C MET A 84 14.86 5.56 17.64
N THR A 85 15.32 6.80 17.85
CA THR A 85 14.41 7.87 18.24
C THR A 85 13.41 8.19 17.10
N PRO A 86 12.15 8.52 17.41
CA PRO A 86 11.14 8.77 16.38
C PRO A 86 11.51 9.91 15.41
N ILE A 87 12.14 10.99 15.90
CA ILE A 87 12.61 12.10 15.07
C ILE A 87 13.70 11.67 14.08
N ASN A 88 14.64 10.82 14.52
CA ASN A 88 15.67 10.30 13.62
C ASN A 88 15.06 9.34 12.59
N ALA A 89 14.11 8.50 12.99
CA ALA A 89 13.37 7.64 12.06
C ALA A 89 12.62 8.46 11.01
N ALA A 90 11.92 9.53 11.42
CA ALA A 90 11.22 10.45 10.54
C ALA A 90 12.17 11.15 9.56
N ALA A 91 13.36 11.57 10.01
CA ALA A 91 14.37 12.17 9.14
C ALA A 91 14.88 11.19 8.07
N ILE A 92 14.94 9.89 8.36
CA ILE A 92 15.30 8.85 7.38
C ILE A 92 14.12 8.55 6.46
N ALA A 93 12.89 8.51 6.99
CA ALA A 93 11.67 8.35 6.20
C ALA A 93 11.55 9.44 5.12
N ALA A 94 11.77 10.70 5.49
CA ALA A 94 11.74 11.84 4.56
C ALA A 94 12.76 11.68 3.41
N ARG A 95 13.96 11.17 3.69
CA ARG A 95 14.98 10.90 2.66
C ARG A 95 14.62 9.74 1.74
N ASN A 96 13.71 8.87 2.18
CA ASN A 96 13.20 7.72 1.43
C ASN A 96 11.85 8.00 0.78
N GLU A 97 11.43 9.27 0.74
CA GLU A 97 10.16 9.72 0.15
C GLU A 97 8.95 8.99 0.78
N LEU A 98 9.06 8.63 2.05
CA LEU A 98 7.99 8.02 2.84
C LEU A 98 7.23 9.12 3.59
N GLU A 99 6.03 9.44 3.13
CA GLU A 99 5.11 10.35 3.81
C GLU A 99 4.50 9.65 5.03
N ILE A 100 4.57 10.26 6.22
CA ILE A 100 4.00 9.71 7.45
C ILE A 100 2.83 10.58 7.92
N TYR A 101 1.65 9.98 7.99
CA TYR A 101 0.46 10.57 8.61
C TYR A 101 0.33 10.00 10.01
N THR A 102 0.29 10.86 11.03
CA THR A 102 0.24 10.42 12.42
C THR A 102 -1.14 10.67 13.00
N ILE A 103 -1.67 9.67 13.71
CA ILE A 103 -2.96 9.72 14.37
C ILE A 103 -2.73 9.38 15.84
N GLY A 104 -2.92 10.36 16.71
CA GLY A 104 -2.84 10.16 18.16
C GLY A 104 -4.21 9.86 18.73
N ILE A 105 -4.32 8.81 19.54
CA ILE A 105 -5.53 8.47 20.30
C ILE A 105 -5.33 8.89 21.75
N GLY A 106 -6.19 9.76 22.27
CA GLY A 106 -6.19 10.14 23.68
C GLY A 106 -6.64 11.58 23.88
N ASP A 107 -6.92 11.93 25.13
CA ASP A 107 -7.38 13.26 25.48
C ASP A 107 -6.19 14.27 25.43
N PRO A 108 -6.24 15.30 24.57
CA PRO A 108 -5.21 16.34 24.50
C PRO A 108 -5.08 17.18 25.77
N GLN A 109 -6.12 17.20 26.60
CA GLN A 109 -6.15 17.88 27.91
C GLN A 109 -5.73 16.97 29.06
N ALA A 110 -5.44 15.69 28.82
CA ALA A 110 -4.94 14.80 29.85
C ALA A 110 -3.65 15.36 30.46
N THR A 111 -3.48 15.21 31.77
CA THR A 111 -2.29 15.65 32.50
C THR A 111 -1.63 14.46 33.17
N GLY A 112 -0.32 14.31 33.01
CA GLY A 112 0.43 13.16 33.53
C GLY A 112 1.61 12.76 32.63
N GLU A 113 2.43 11.83 33.11
CA GLU A 113 3.57 11.28 32.37
C GLU A 113 3.15 10.35 31.22
N ASP A 114 1.95 9.77 31.30
CA ASP A 114 1.40 8.85 30.28
C ASP A 114 0.64 9.57 29.16
N ARG A 115 0.71 10.92 29.09
CA ARG A 115 0.02 11.70 28.06
C ARG A 115 0.71 11.54 26.71
N VAL A 116 -0.05 11.23 25.67
CA VAL A 116 0.43 11.23 24.27
C VAL A 116 1.05 12.59 23.91
N ASP A 117 2.26 12.55 23.40
CA ASP A 117 3.01 13.69 22.91
C ASP A 117 2.58 14.01 21.48
N PHE A 118 1.44 14.70 21.38
CA PHE A 118 0.93 15.20 20.10
C PHE A 118 1.91 16.13 19.38
N GLY A 119 2.80 16.80 20.11
CA GLY A 119 3.84 17.65 19.51
C GLY A 119 4.86 16.82 18.74
N LEU A 120 5.33 15.73 19.33
CA LEU A 120 6.20 14.76 18.67
C LEU A 120 5.54 14.15 17.42
N LEU A 121 4.26 13.77 17.50
CA LEU A 121 3.52 13.22 16.36
C LEU A 121 3.35 14.22 15.23
N ALA A 122 3.06 15.49 15.55
CA ALA A 122 3.01 16.58 14.59
C ALA A 122 4.37 16.82 13.93
N GLU A 123 5.45 16.81 14.69
CA GLU A 123 6.80 16.99 14.15
C GLU A 123 7.22 15.86 13.20
N ILE A 124 6.86 14.60 13.52
CA ILE A 124 7.11 13.45 12.62
C ILE A 124 6.40 13.64 11.28
N ALA A 125 5.12 14.02 11.33
CA ALA A 125 4.31 14.22 10.13
C ALA A 125 4.86 15.38 9.27
N GLU A 126 5.11 16.54 9.89
CA GLU A 126 5.64 17.73 9.21
C GLU A 126 6.99 17.44 8.52
N ARG A 127 7.90 16.74 9.20
CA ARG A 127 9.22 16.39 8.64
C ARG A 127 9.16 15.49 7.42
N THR A 128 8.08 14.72 7.28
CA THR A 128 7.91 13.73 6.21
C THR A 128 6.93 14.17 5.14
N GLY A 129 6.34 15.36 5.27
CA GLY A 129 5.36 15.90 4.32
C GLY A 129 3.93 15.38 4.51
N GLY A 130 3.66 14.66 5.61
CA GLY A 130 2.32 14.25 6.00
C GLY A 130 1.65 15.25 6.96
N GLU A 131 0.57 14.81 7.59
CA GLU A 131 -0.21 15.63 8.53
C GLU A 131 -0.56 14.84 9.80
N PHE A 132 -0.68 15.56 10.91
CA PHE A 132 -1.05 15.01 12.21
C PHE A 132 -2.54 15.21 12.50
N PHE A 133 -3.15 14.18 13.10
CA PHE A 133 -4.56 14.15 13.43
C PHE A 133 -4.78 13.61 14.84
N ASN A 134 -5.81 14.13 15.51
CA ASN A 134 -6.33 13.55 16.74
C ASN A 134 -7.52 12.64 16.41
N ALA A 135 -7.50 11.40 16.90
CA ALA A 135 -8.55 10.41 16.68
C ALA A 135 -9.92 10.79 17.26
N GLU A 136 -9.98 11.74 18.20
CA GLU A 136 -11.26 12.28 18.70
C GLU A 136 -12.04 13.07 17.63
N ASP A 137 -11.37 13.45 16.54
CA ASP A 137 -11.99 14.15 15.43
C ASP A 137 -12.35 13.16 14.30
N GLU A 138 -13.61 12.73 14.24
CA GLU A 138 -14.10 11.87 13.15
C GLU A 138 -13.88 12.50 11.75
N SER A 139 -13.83 13.84 11.67
CA SER A 139 -13.57 14.55 10.42
C SER A 139 -12.10 14.48 10.00
N ALA A 140 -11.19 14.37 10.96
CA ALA A 140 -9.76 14.25 10.73
C ALA A 140 -9.38 12.95 10.01
N LEU A 141 -10.00 11.83 10.40
CA LEU A 141 -9.77 10.55 9.75
C LEU A 141 -10.29 10.55 8.30
N ALA A 142 -11.42 11.22 8.05
CA ALA A 142 -11.95 11.41 6.69
C ALA A 142 -11.02 12.29 5.82
N ALA A 143 -10.38 13.31 6.38
CA ALA A 143 -9.42 14.17 5.69
C ALA A 143 -8.16 13.40 5.26
N VAL A 144 -7.60 12.54 6.13
CA VAL A 144 -6.52 11.61 5.77
C VAL A 144 -6.94 10.76 4.57
N TYR A 145 -8.13 10.18 4.63
CA TYR A 145 -8.62 9.30 3.57
C TYR A 145 -8.75 10.02 2.24
N GLN A 146 -9.31 11.23 2.25
CA GLN A 146 -9.43 12.07 1.06
C GLN A 146 -8.05 12.42 0.49
N ARG A 147 -7.07 12.77 1.35
CA ARG A 147 -5.72 13.12 0.89
C ARG A 147 -5.02 11.95 0.21
N ILE A 148 -5.14 10.75 0.79
CA ILE A 148 -4.59 9.53 0.18
C ILE A 148 -5.33 9.22 -1.12
N ASP A 149 -6.67 9.38 -1.17
CA ASP A 149 -7.43 9.18 -2.41
C ASP A 149 -6.99 10.16 -3.52
N GLU A 150 -6.67 11.41 -3.19
CA GLU A 150 -6.18 12.41 -4.14
C GLU A 150 -4.78 12.10 -4.68
N ALA A 151 -3.88 11.62 -3.82
CA ALA A 151 -2.55 11.17 -4.22
C ALA A 151 -2.65 10.01 -5.22
N THR A 152 -3.41 8.97 -4.86
CA THR A 152 -3.57 7.76 -5.69
C THR A 152 -4.38 8.01 -6.97
N ALA A 153 -5.38 8.91 -6.95
CA ALA A 153 -6.22 9.20 -8.13
C ALA A 153 -5.48 9.92 -9.27
N ALA A 154 -4.36 10.59 -8.98
CA ALA A 154 -3.54 11.26 -9.99
C ALA A 154 -2.87 10.25 -10.94
N GLU A 155 -2.47 9.07 -10.45
CA GLU A 155 -1.72 8.07 -11.22
C GLU A 155 -2.57 7.01 -11.92
N VAL A 156 -3.80 6.74 -11.46
CA VAL A 156 -4.71 5.79 -12.14
C VAL A 156 -5.00 6.19 -13.59
N LYS A 157 -4.80 7.48 -13.95
CA LYS A 157 -4.94 7.95 -15.34
C LYS A 157 -3.76 7.57 -16.25
N THR A 158 -2.63 7.13 -15.71
CA THR A 158 -1.40 6.89 -16.49
C THR A 158 -1.17 5.43 -16.83
N GLU A 159 -1.66 4.50 -16.00
CA GLU A 159 -1.72 3.07 -16.33
C GLU A 159 -2.98 2.79 -17.17
N SER A 160 -3.02 3.38 -18.37
CA SER A 160 -4.05 3.07 -19.34
C SER A 160 -4.05 1.56 -19.60
N TRP A 161 -5.16 0.91 -19.25
CA TRP A 161 -5.53 -0.40 -19.75
C TRP A 161 -5.27 -0.42 -21.27
N ARG A 162 -4.16 -1.03 -21.70
CA ARG A 162 -3.89 -1.34 -23.11
C ARG A 162 -4.49 -2.72 -23.37
N PRO A 163 -5.73 -2.83 -23.87
CA PRO A 163 -6.22 -4.12 -24.33
C PRO A 163 -5.31 -4.56 -25.45
N ARG A 164 -4.43 -5.51 -25.15
CA ARG A 164 -3.62 -6.22 -26.13
C ARG A 164 -4.58 -7.10 -26.92
N TYR A 165 -5.21 -6.53 -27.95
CA TYR A 165 -5.92 -7.33 -28.94
C TYR A 165 -4.91 -8.27 -29.59
N SER A 166 -5.11 -9.56 -29.38
CA SER A 166 -4.30 -10.60 -29.98
C SER A 166 -4.51 -10.55 -31.50
N LEU A 167 -3.54 -9.98 -32.22
CA LEU A 167 -3.54 -9.98 -33.68
C LEU A 167 -3.30 -11.36 -34.28
N VAL A 168 -3.16 -12.42 -33.46
CA VAL A 168 -2.94 -13.82 -33.86
C VAL A 168 -4.04 -14.35 -34.79
N ALA A 169 -5.25 -13.79 -34.72
CA ALA A 169 -6.35 -14.18 -35.62
C ALA A 169 -6.03 -13.93 -37.11
N TRP A 170 -5.26 -12.88 -37.43
CA TRP A 170 -4.89 -12.54 -38.81
C TRP A 170 -3.91 -13.55 -39.45
N PRO A 171 -2.73 -13.83 -38.86
CA PRO A 171 -1.82 -14.85 -39.40
C PRO A 171 -2.42 -16.26 -39.33
N ALA A 172 -3.20 -16.59 -38.29
CA ALA A 172 -3.90 -17.87 -38.22
C ALA A 172 -4.93 -18.03 -39.36
N GLY A 173 -5.72 -16.98 -39.63
CA GLY A 173 -6.67 -16.97 -40.74
C GLY A 173 -5.99 -17.08 -42.11
N ALA A 174 -4.87 -16.37 -42.30
CA ALA A 174 -4.09 -16.45 -43.54
C ALA A 174 -3.50 -17.85 -43.77
N ALA A 175 -2.96 -18.49 -42.74
CA ALA A 175 -2.44 -19.85 -42.82
C ALA A 175 -3.53 -20.87 -43.18
N LEU A 176 -4.72 -20.72 -42.60
CA LEU A 176 -5.86 -21.60 -42.87
C LEU A 176 -6.35 -21.48 -44.31
N LEU A 177 -6.44 -20.24 -44.84
CA LEU A 177 -6.80 -19.98 -46.23
C LEU A 177 -5.78 -20.58 -47.21
N LEU A 178 -4.47 -20.39 -46.96
CA LEU A 178 -3.42 -20.96 -47.80
C LEU A 178 -3.47 -22.50 -47.80
N GLY A 179 -3.74 -23.11 -46.64
CA GLY A 179 -3.92 -24.56 -46.54
C GLY A 179 -5.08 -25.08 -47.38
N VAL A 180 -6.24 -24.41 -47.34
CA VAL A 180 -7.42 -24.77 -48.14
C VAL A 180 -7.15 -24.60 -49.64
N MET A 181 -6.45 -23.53 -50.04
CA MET A 181 -6.05 -23.32 -51.44
C MET A 181 -5.09 -24.41 -51.93
N ALA A 182 -4.09 -24.78 -51.13
CA ALA A 182 -3.15 -25.84 -51.50
C ALA A 182 -3.86 -27.20 -51.64
N LEU A 183 -4.81 -27.50 -50.75
CA LEU A 183 -5.57 -28.75 -50.79
C LEU A 183 -6.50 -28.82 -52.01
N THR A 184 -7.20 -27.75 -52.32
CA THR A 184 -8.06 -27.67 -53.52
C THR A 184 -7.25 -27.77 -54.80
N PHE A 185 -6.07 -27.14 -54.87
CA PHE A 185 -5.14 -27.27 -55.98
C PHE A 185 -4.63 -28.71 -56.17
N LEU A 186 -4.23 -29.39 -55.10
CA LEU A 186 -3.77 -30.78 -55.15
C LEU A 186 -4.87 -31.75 -55.59
N LEU A 187 -6.12 -31.54 -55.14
CA LEU A 187 -7.26 -32.35 -55.55
C LEU A 187 -7.60 -32.14 -57.03
N PHE A 188 -7.57 -30.90 -57.51
CA PHE A 188 -7.76 -30.59 -58.93
C PHE A 188 -6.66 -31.21 -59.81
N ASN A 189 -5.41 -31.15 -59.36
CA ASN A 189 -4.29 -31.66 -60.14
C ASN A 189 -4.26 -33.20 -60.16
N ARG A 190 -4.73 -33.87 -59.10
CA ARG A 190 -4.92 -35.33 -59.07
C ARG A 190 -6.00 -35.82 -60.04
N GLN A 191 -7.11 -35.11 -60.17
CA GLN A 191 -8.16 -35.48 -61.12
C GLN A 191 -7.71 -35.36 -62.59
N ARG A 192 -6.77 -34.45 -62.87
CA ARG A 192 -6.21 -34.24 -64.22
C ARG A 192 -5.23 -35.32 -64.68
N HIS A 193 -4.67 -36.10 -63.76
CA HIS A 193 -3.71 -37.18 -64.06
C HIS A 193 -4.34 -38.58 -64.09
N SER A 194 -5.65 -38.69 -63.85
CA SER A 194 -6.38 -39.97 -63.86
C SER A 194 -7.37 -40.10 -65.04
N ALA A 195 -7.25 -39.25 -66.05
CA ALA A 195 -7.94 -39.33 -67.34
C ALA A 195 -6.90 -39.48 -68.45
#